data_AF-A0A3R6CP42-F1
#
_entry.id   AF-A0A3R6CP42-F1
#
_cell.length_a   1.000
_cell.length_b   1.000
_cell.length_c   1.000
_cell.angle_alpha   90.00
_cell.angle_beta   90.00
_cell.angle_gamma   90.00
#
_symmetry.space_group_name_H-M   'P 1'
#
loop_
_entity.id
_entity.type
_entity.pdbx_description
1 polymer ?
#
loop_
_entity_poly.entity_id
_entity_poly.type
_entity_poly.pdbx_seq_one_letter_code
_entity_poly.pdbx_strand_id
1 'polypeptide(L)'
;MDWVKIRDQYSEVLPGVPLYKENGVWIDLYKLRKVRKSKAAYIIQKGHLDYVKRRYKLGGLTTEEYSERLKKGMIRQKTFVEWVKSLFSLKKGNIYIIWSASKVLVEEQWVLPLKQYMLEGVQMTSFGRAEEYLLQHYGENYKEWPREDLRRVGITKVFFKKNADKL
;
A
#
# COMPACT_ATOMS: atom_id res chain seq x y z
N MET A 1 4.11 10.70 -6.07
CA MET A 1 4.14 9.22 -6.15
C MET A 1 3.32 8.66 -5.01
N ASP A 2 2.65 7.55 -5.24
CA ASP A 2 1.67 6.95 -4.32
C ASP A 2 2.34 5.97 -3.33
N TRP A 3 3.51 5.45 -3.70
CA TRP A 3 4.40 4.60 -2.90
C TRP A 3 5.80 4.61 -3.52
N VAL A 4 6.80 4.13 -2.77
CA VAL A 4 8.19 3.98 -3.23
C VAL A 4 8.62 2.53 -2.99
N LYS A 5 9.25 1.89 -3.99
CA LYS A 5 9.91 0.60 -3.80
C LYS A 5 11.38 0.84 -3.44
N ILE A 6 11.82 0.34 -2.30
CA ILE A 6 13.24 0.28 -1.95
C ILE A 6 13.68 -1.17 -2.16
N ARG A 7 14.79 -1.36 -2.86
CA ARG A 7 15.39 -2.69 -3.06
C ARG A 7 16.73 -2.73 -2.37
N ASP A 8 16.99 -3.84 -1.71
CA ASP A 8 18.33 -4.16 -1.26
C ASP A 8 19.20 -4.56 -2.46
N GLN A 9 20.38 -3.96 -2.56
CA GLN A 9 21.34 -4.21 -3.64
C GLN A 9 22.22 -5.44 -3.35
N TYR A 10 22.22 -5.88 -2.09
CA TYR A 10 23.09 -6.93 -1.56
C TYR A 10 22.40 -8.28 -1.40
N SER A 11 21.09 -8.36 -1.64
CA SER A 11 20.36 -9.63 -1.68
C SER A 11 19.90 -10.01 -3.09
N GLU A 12 19.58 -11.28 -3.24
CA GLU A 12 18.96 -11.86 -4.43
C GLU A 12 17.76 -12.72 -4.02
N VAL A 13 16.59 -12.46 -4.61
CA VAL A 13 15.34 -13.18 -4.35
C VAL A 13 14.97 -14.09 -5.52
N LEU A 14 14.52 -15.31 -5.23
CA LEU A 14 14.02 -16.25 -6.23
C LEU A 14 12.49 -16.42 -6.15
N PRO A 15 11.79 -16.60 -7.28
CA PRO A 15 12.31 -16.56 -8.65
C PRO A 15 12.65 -15.12 -9.06
N GLY A 16 13.77 -14.94 -9.75
CA GLY A 16 14.20 -13.62 -10.18
C GLY A 16 13.36 -13.07 -11.34
N VAL A 17 13.22 -11.75 -11.39
CA VAL A 17 12.50 -11.06 -12.47
C VAL A 17 13.51 -10.35 -13.38
N PRO A 18 13.73 -10.81 -14.63
CA PRO A 18 14.81 -10.34 -15.51
C PRO A 18 14.78 -8.84 -15.84
N LEU A 19 13.63 -8.20 -15.71
CA LEU A 19 13.40 -6.80 -16.08
C LEU A 19 13.94 -5.80 -15.04
N TYR A 20 14.38 -6.26 -13.86
CA TYR A 20 14.87 -5.38 -12.81
C TYR A 20 16.39 -5.43 -12.71
N LYS A 21 17.00 -4.23 -12.66
CA LYS A 21 18.45 -4.06 -12.47
C LYS A 21 18.95 -4.74 -11.20
N GLU A 22 18.15 -4.68 -10.14
CA GLU A 22 18.44 -5.30 -8.84
C GLU A 22 17.26 -6.18 -8.45
N ASN A 23 17.56 -7.42 -8.09
CA ASN A 23 16.58 -8.44 -7.76
C ASN A 23 16.75 -8.90 -6.30
N GLY A 24 16.95 -7.96 -5.38
CA GLY A 24 17.01 -8.23 -3.94
C GLY A 24 15.66 -8.09 -3.26
N VAL A 25 15.67 -8.31 -1.94
CA VAL A 25 14.51 -8.08 -1.07
C VAL A 25 14.04 -6.65 -1.26
N TRP A 26 12.73 -6.45 -1.33
CA TRP A 26 12.17 -5.12 -1.46
C TRP A 26 11.19 -4.80 -0.35
N ILE A 27 11.15 -3.52 0.00
CA ILE A 27 10.17 -2.93 0.90
C ILE A 27 9.36 -1.91 0.11
N ASP A 28 8.05 -2.06 0.16
CA ASP A 28 7.13 -1.08 -0.40
C ASP A 28 6.78 -0.06 0.69
N LEU A 29 7.24 1.18 0.53
CA LEU A 29 6.91 2.28 1.42
C LEU A 29 5.63 2.97 0.95
N TYR A 30 4.57 2.83 1.74
CA TYR A 30 3.27 3.43 1.46
C TYR A 30 3.06 4.73 2.22
N LYS A 31 2.51 5.74 1.55
CA LYS A 31 2.13 6.98 2.22
C LYS A 31 0.92 6.73 3.13
N LEU A 32 1.01 7.20 4.37
CA LEU A 32 -0.14 7.30 5.26
C LEU A 32 -0.82 8.66 5.05
N ARG A 33 -2.11 8.68 4.72
CA ARG A 33 -2.85 9.92 4.45
C ARG A 33 -4.07 10.06 5.35
N LYS A 34 -4.11 11.12 6.17
CA LYS A 34 -5.30 11.53 6.91
C LYS A 34 -6.33 12.16 5.97
N VAL A 35 -7.58 11.71 6.03
CA VAL A 35 -8.70 12.27 5.27
C VAL A 35 -9.98 12.29 6.12
N ARG A 36 -10.96 13.10 5.74
CA ARG A 36 -12.31 13.01 6.32
C ARG A 36 -12.96 11.69 5.93
N LYS A 37 -13.63 11.00 6.88
CA LYS A 37 -14.32 9.72 6.63
C LYS A 37 -15.29 9.79 5.44
N SER A 38 -16.07 10.86 5.38
CA SER A 38 -17.03 11.10 4.28
C SER A 38 -16.38 11.15 2.90
N LYS A 39 -15.11 11.55 2.80
CA LYS A 39 -14.39 11.72 1.53
C LYS A 39 -13.48 10.54 1.18
N ALA A 40 -13.33 9.54 2.05
CA ALA A 40 -12.34 8.47 1.87
C ALA A 40 -12.54 7.70 0.55
N ALA A 41 -13.77 7.24 0.30
CA ALA A 41 -14.12 6.49 -0.91
C ALA A 41 -13.91 7.33 -2.19
N TYR A 42 -14.38 8.59 -2.18
CA TYR A 42 -14.15 9.52 -3.28
C TYR A 42 -12.67 9.72 -3.58
N ILE A 43 -11.85 9.93 -2.55
CA ILE A 43 -10.40 10.15 -2.68
C ILE A 43 -9.72 8.92 -3.27
N ILE A 44 -10.14 7.71 -2.89
CA ILE A 44 -9.63 6.45 -3.47
C ILE A 44 -9.98 6.36 -4.97
N GLN A 45 -11.25 6.58 -5.34
CA GLN A 45 -11.67 6.50 -6.74
C GLN A 45 -11.00 7.57 -7.61
N LYS A 46 -10.89 8.79 -7.09
CA LYS A 46 -10.12 9.85 -7.73
C LYS A 46 -8.66 9.46 -7.92
N GLY A 47 -8.04 8.80 -6.93
CA GLY A 47 -6.69 8.27 -7.03
C GLY A 47 -6.53 7.26 -8.18
N HIS A 48 -7.49 6.36 -8.39
CA HIS A 48 -7.48 5.44 -9.54
C HIS A 48 -7.61 6.19 -10.88
N LEU A 49 -8.50 7.18 -10.95
CA LEU A 49 -8.66 8.01 -12.14
C LEU A 49 -7.36 8.77 -12.47
N ASP A 50 -6.77 9.40 -11.46
CA ASP A 50 -5.53 10.17 -11.60
C ASP A 50 -4.36 9.28 -12.00
N TYR A 51 -4.29 8.04 -11.49
CA TYR A 51 -3.29 7.06 -11.92
C TYR A 51 -3.41 6.73 -13.41
N VAL A 52 -4.61 6.37 -13.88
CA VAL A 52 -4.85 6.01 -15.28
C VAL A 52 -4.57 7.21 -16.20
N LYS A 53 -4.99 8.43 -15.81
CA LYS A 53 -4.67 9.67 -16.53
C LYS A 53 -3.17 9.94 -16.63
N ARG A 54 -2.42 9.77 -15.54
CA ARG A 54 -0.96 9.94 -15.56
C ARG A 54 -0.28 8.93 -16.47
N ARG A 55 -0.67 7.66 -16.41
CA ARG A 55 -0.12 6.61 -17.27
C ARG A 55 -0.32 6.93 -18.76
N TYR A 56 -1.50 7.41 -19.12
CA TYR A 56 -1.77 7.88 -20.49
C TYR A 56 -0.92 9.10 -20.85
N LYS A 57 -0.89 10.15 -20.01
CA LYS A 57 -0.11 11.37 -20.27
C LYS A 57 1.39 11.11 -20.47
N LEU A 58 1.94 10.10 -19.80
CA LEU A 58 3.35 9.70 -19.89
C LEU A 58 3.62 8.70 -21.03
N GLY A 59 2.67 8.45 -21.92
CA GLY A 59 2.81 7.51 -23.04
C GLY A 59 2.83 6.03 -22.63
N GLY A 60 2.48 5.71 -21.39
CA GLY A 60 2.47 4.34 -20.86
C GLY A 60 1.16 3.58 -21.08
N LEU A 61 0.24 4.13 -21.89
CA LEU A 61 -1.01 3.53 -22.38
C LEU A 61 -1.33 4.09 -23.77
N THR A 62 -1.88 3.28 -24.66
CA THR A 62 -2.51 3.78 -25.89
C THR A 62 -3.85 4.45 -25.61
N THR A 63 -4.40 5.14 -26.61
CA THR A 63 -5.73 5.78 -26.52
C THR A 63 -6.84 4.75 -26.29
N GLU A 64 -6.73 3.60 -26.96
CA GLU A 64 -7.67 2.48 -26.86
C GLU A 64 -7.63 1.89 -25.44
N GLU A 65 -6.43 1.58 -24.93
CA GLU A 65 -6.23 1.03 -23.58
C GLU A 65 -6.72 1.99 -22.50
N TYR A 66 -6.45 3.30 -22.66
CA TYR A 66 -6.95 4.32 -21.74
C TYR A 66 -8.47 4.36 -21.71
N SER A 67 -9.10 4.38 -22.88
CA SER A 67 -10.57 4.41 -23.02
C SER A 67 -11.21 3.15 -22.47
N GLU A 68 -10.63 1.98 -22.76
CA GLU A 68 -11.09 0.70 -22.28
C GLU A 68 -11.00 0.60 -20.74
N ARG A 69 -9.87 0.99 -20.14
CA ARG A 69 -9.69 0.98 -18.68
C ARG A 69 -10.68 1.90 -17.98
N LEU A 70 -10.98 3.07 -18.56
CA LEU A 70 -11.99 3.97 -18.02
C LEU A 70 -13.41 3.39 -18.10
N LYS A 71 -13.75 2.73 -19.23
CA LYS A 71 -15.06 2.09 -19.45
C LYS A 71 -15.24 0.84 -18.59
N LYS A 72 -14.36 -0.17 -18.71
CA LYS A 72 -14.43 -1.44 -17.97
C LYS A 72 -14.40 -1.24 -16.46
N GLY A 73 -13.57 -0.31 -15.97
CA GLY A 73 -13.51 -0.01 -14.55
C GLY A 73 -14.67 0.86 -14.04
N MET A 74 -15.46 1.46 -14.94
CA MET A 74 -16.44 2.51 -14.66
C MET A 74 -15.86 3.65 -13.81
N ILE A 75 -14.58 3.98 -14.01
CA ILE A 75 -13.79 4.78 -13.07
C ILE A 75 -14.38 6.19 -12.92
N ARG A 76 -14.79 6.82 -14.03
CA ARG A 76 -15.40 8.17 -14.01
C ARG A 76 -16.73 8.18 -13.25
N GLN A 77 -17.61 7.22 -13.55
CA GLN A 77 -18.91 7.11 -12.90
C GLN A 77 -18.76 6.82 -11.41
N LYS A 78 -17.92 5.85 -11.02
CA LYS A 78 -17.63 5.56 -9.61
C LYS A 78 -17.07 6.78 -8.88
N THR A 79 -16.15 7.52 -9.51
CA THR A 79 -15.60 8.75 -8.93
C THR A 79 -16.69 9.80 -8.70
N PHE A 80 -17.60 10.00 -9.67
CA PHE A 80 -18.70 10.95 -9.54
C PHE A 80 -19.72 10.52 -8.48
N VAL A 81 -20.14 9.25 -8.48
CA VAL A 81 -21.07 8.70 -7.49
C VAL A 81 -20.52 8.86 -6.07
N GLU A 82 -19.25 8.50 -5.85
CA GLU A 82 -18.62 8.65 -4.54
C GLU A 82 -18.40 10.12 -4.15
N TRP A 83 -18.20 11.01 -5.13
CA TRP A 83 -18.19 12.46 -4.87
C TRP A 83 -19.54 12.93 -4.35
N VAL A 84 -20.64 12.61 -5.04
CA VAL A 84 -22.00 12.97 -4.61
C VAL A 84 -22.30 12.40 -3.22
N LYS A 85 -22.04 11.10 -3.00
CA LYS A 85 -22.20 10.47 -1.67
C LYS A 85 -21.40 11.18 -0.59
N SER A 86 -20.20 11.67 -0.90
CA SER A 86 -19.37 12.38 0.08
C SER A 86 -19.97 13.71 0.54
N LEU A 87 -20.78 14.36 -0.30
CA LEU A 87 -21.46 15.62 0.03
C LEU A 87 -22.63 15.40 1.00
N PHE A 88 -23.35 14.28 0.85
CA PHE A 88 -24.50 13.93 1.69
C PHE A 88 -24.15 12.99 2.86
N SER A 89 -22.87 12.66 3.05
CA SER A 89 -22.46 11.72 4.09
C SER A 89 -22.48 12.36 5.47
N LEU A 90 -23.18 11.71 6.41
CA LEU A 90 -23.20 12.06 7.83
C LEU A 90 -21.98 11.52 8.62
N LYS A 91 -21.05 10.81 7.96
CA LYS A 91 -19.85 10.26 8.62
C LYS A 91 -18.94 11.39 9.11
N LYS A 92 -18.86 11.54 10.43
CA LYS A 92 -17.99 12.52 11.11
C LYS A 92 -16.61 11.92 11.39
N GLY A 93 -15.62 12.80 11.58
CA GLY A 93 -14.26 12.43 11.96
C GLY A 93 -13.32 12.12 10.79
N ASN A 94 -12.10 11.71 11.15
CA ASN A 94 -11.03 11.40 10.20
C ASN A 94 -10.78 9.89 10.14
N ILE A 95 -10.13 9.49 9.06
CA ILE A 95 -9.61 8.15 8.85
C ILE A 95 -8.29 8.26 8.11
N TYR A 96 -7.41 7.30 8.33
CA TYR A 96 -6.15 7.21 7.65
C TYR A 96 -6.25 6.19 6.52
N ILE A 97 -5.61 6.49 5.40
CA ILE A 97 -5.49 5.59 4.27
C ILE A 97 -4.03 5.20 4.16
N ILE A 98 -3.73 3.90 4.30
CA ILE A 98 -2.45 3.35 3.87
C ILE A 98 -2.55 3.21 2.35
N TRP A 99 -1.75 3.98 1.62
CA TRP A 99 -1.93 4.16 0.18
C TRP A 99 -1.41 2.99 -0.68
N SER A 100 -1.49 1.77 -0.14
CA SER A 100 -1.14 0.50 -0.79
C SER A 100 -2.11 0.10 -1.90
N ALA A 101 -1.81 -0.98 -2.62
CA ALA A 101 -2.68 -1.50 -3.67
C ALA A 101 -4.13 -1.69 -3.18
N SER A 102 -4.29 -2.21 -1.97
CA SER A 102 -5.60 -2.46 -1.33
C SER A 102 -6.24 -1.22 -0.68
N LYS A 103 -5.52 -0.07 -0.62
CA LYS A 103 -6.01 1.20 -0.05
C LYS A 103 -6.64 1.02 1.34
N VAL A 104 -5.90 0.37 2.23
CA VAL A 104 -6.37 -0.01 3.57
C VAL A 104 -6.80 1.23 4.35
N LEU A 105 -8.00 1.19 4.91
CA LEU A 105 -8.56 2.23 5.76
C LEU A 105 -8.30 1.89 7.23
N VAL A 106 -7.74 2.84 7.97
CA VAL A 106 -7.37 2.68 9.38
C VAL A 106 -8.00 3.80 10.20
N GLU A 107 -8.80 3.42 11.18
CA GLU A 107 -9.45 4.36 12.10
C GLU A 107 -8.43 5.15 12.92
N GLU A 108 -8.72 6.42 13.19
CA GLU A 108 -7.79 7.34 13.87
C GLU A 108 -7.36 6.82 15.25
N GLN A 109 -8.25 6.13 15.95
CA GLN A 109 -7.96 5.51 17.26
C GLN A 109 -6.85 4.46 17.24
N TRP A 110 -6.57 3.84 16.08
CA TRP A 110 -5.48 2.87 15.94
C TRP A 110 -4.15 3.57 15.68
N VAL A 111 -4.20 4.72 15.01
CA VAL A 111 -3.02 5.48 14.61
C VAL A 111 -2.52 6.37 15.75
N LEU A 112 -3.44 7.07 16.42
CA LEU A 112 -3.10 8.07 17.44
C LEU A 112 -3.33 7.55 18.87
N PRO A 113 -2.53 8.01 19.86
CA PRO A 113 -1.33 8.84 19.70
C PRO A 113 -0.24 8.06 18.95
N LEU A 114 0.71 8.74 18.31
CA LEU A 114 1.84 8.03 17.69
C LEU A 114 2.77 7.48 18.78
N LYS A 115 3.40 6.34 18.51
CA LYS A 115 4.36 5.70 19.41
C LYS A 115 5.70 5.49 18.70
N GLN A 116 6.80 5.64 19.44
CA GLN A 116 8.13 5.28 18.94
C GLN A 116 8.36 3.77 19.06
N TYR A 117 8.91 3.19 18.01
CA TYR A 117 9.31 1.79 17.89
C TYR A 117 10.79 1.72 17.54
N MET A 118 11.42 0.63 17.95
CA MET A 118 12.77 0.26 17.53
C MET A 118 12.67 -0.98 16.66
N LEU A 119 13.10 -0.89 15.40
CA LEU A 119 13.20 -2.02 14.50
C LEU A 119 14.65 -2.13 14.04
N GLU A 120 15.34 -3.19 14.45
CA GLU A 120 16.73 -3.47 14.03
C GLU A 120 17.67 -2.26 14.21
N GLY A 121 17.58 -1.58 15.36
CA GLY A 121 18.40 -0.40 15.67
C GLY A 121 17.92 0.92 15.03
N VAL A 122 16.87 0.88 14.19
CA VAL A 122 16.25 2.07 13.62
C VAL A 122 15.06 2.49 14.47
N GLN A 123 15.16 3.69 15.04
CA GLN A 123 14.04 4.32 15.72
C GLN A 123 13.04 4.87 14.69
N MET A 124 11.77 4.50 14.81
CA MET A 124 10.71 4.96 13.93
C MET A 124 9.45 5.32 14.70
N THR A 125 8.69 6.29 14.20
CA THR A 125 7.40 6.68 14.76
C THR A 125 6.28 6.01 13.96
N SER A 126 5.42 5.27 14.64
CA SER A 126 4.32 4.53 14.03
C SER A 126 3.03 4.60 14.87
N PHE A 127 2.05 3.78 14.50
CA PHE A 127 0.70 3.75 15.07
C PHE A 127 0.76 3.43 16.56
N GLY A 128 0.06 4.17 17.42
CA GLY A 128 0.12 3.93 18.87
C GLY A 128 -0.42 2.59 19.32
N ARG A 129 -1.39 2.06 18.58
CA ARG A 129 -2.14 0.84 18.91
C ARG A 129 -2.03 -0.19 17.79
N ALA A 130 -0.83 -0.32 17.22
CA ALA A 130 -0.56 -1.22 16.12
C ALA A 130 -0.84 -2.68 16.48
N GLU A 131 -0.44 -3.11 17.67
CA GLU A 131 -0.61 -4.49 18.13
C GLU A 131 -2.09 -4.86 18.29
N GLU A 132 -2.90 -4.00 18.91
CA GLU A 132 -4.33 -4.24 19.05
C GLU A 132 -5.06 -4.23 17.71
N TYR A 133 -4.64 -3.35 16.80
CA TYR A 133 -5.15 -3.34 15.43
C TYR A 133 -4.87 -4.68 14.73
N LEU A 134 -3.64 -5.19 14.84
CA LEU A 134 -3.23 -6.45 14.22
C LEU A 134 -3.96 -7.65 14.84
N LEU A 135 -4.05 -7.72 16.17
CA LEU A 135 -4.83 -8.74 16.89
C LEU A 135 -6.28 -8.77 16.45
N GLN A 136 -6.93 -7.60 16.32
CA GLN A 136 -8.33 -7.54 15.90
C GLN A 136 -8.54 -8.00 14.46
N HIS A 137 -7.61 -7.71 13.54
CA HIS A 137 -7.79 -7.98 12.12
C HIS A 137 -7.27 -9.34 11.67
N TYR A 138 -6.25 -9.85 12.35
CA TYR A 138 -5.53 -11.06 11.96
C TYR A 138 -5.57 -12.17 13.04
N GLY A 139 -6.16 -11.90 14.20
CA GLY A 139 -6.28 -12.84 15.31
C GLY A 139 -5.01 -12.93 16.16
N GLU A 140 -5.05 -13.81 17.16
CA GLU A 140 -3.94 -14.03 18.11
C GLU A 140 -2.66 -14.51 17.41
N ASN A 141 -2.82 -15.25 16.31
CA ASN A 141 -1.72 -15.84 15.55
C ASN A 141 -1.12 -14.87 14.52
N TYR A 142 -1.40 -13.57 14.58
CA TYR A 142 -0.85 -12.60 13.62
C TYR A 142 0.70 -12.52 13.64
N LYS A 143 1.31 -12.94 14.76
CA LYS A 143 2.77 -13.05 14.91
C LYS A 143 3.33 -14.33 14.30
N GLU A 144 2.48 -15.30 14.01
CA GLU A 144 2.88 -16.56 13.39
C GLU A 144 2.94 -16.40 11.88
N TRP A 145 3.89 -17.09 11.28
CA TRP A 145 3.92 -17.19 9.83
C TRP A 145 2.67 -17.94 9.35
N PRO A 146 2.03 -17.51 8.25
CA PRO A 146 0.95 -18.29 7.65
C PRO A 146 1.44 -19.71 7.35
N ARG A 147 0.52 -20.69 7.31
CA ARG A 147 0.85 -22.04 6.87
C ARG A 147 1.49 -21.99 5.47
N GLU A 148 2.46 -22.87 5.19
CA GLU A 148 3.24 -22.83 3.95
C GLU A 148 2.40 -22.86 2.68
N ASP A 149 1.31 -23.64 2.69
CA ASP A 149 0.33 -23.75 1.61
C ASP A 149 -0.46 -22.46 1.33
N LEU A 150 -0.55 -21.56 2.32
CA LEU A 150 -1.21 -20.25 2.22
C LEU A 150 -0.23 -19.11 1.94
N ARG A 151 1.08 -19.36 2.08
CA ARG A 151 2.10 -18.36 1.75
C ARG A 151 2.04 -18.15 0.24
N ARG A 152 1.65 -16.95 -0.19
CA ARG A 152 1.78 -16.56 -1.60
C ARG A 152 3.26 -16.63 -1.95
N VAL A 153 3.62 -17.59 -2.80
CA VAL A 153 4.99 -17.86 -3.27
C VAL A 153 5.45 -16.71 -4.18
N GLY A 154 5.77 -15.57 -3.57
CA GLY A 154 6.40 -14.43 -4.26
C GLY A 154 7.92 -14.48 -4.15
N ILE A 155 8.44 -15.06 -3.06
CA ILE A 155 9.87 -15.22 -2.77
C ILE A 155 10.04 -16.59 -2.13
N THR A 156 10.70 -17.52 -2.82
CA THR A 156 11.01 -18.87 -2.32
C THR A 156 12.34 -18.93 -1.60
N LYS A 157 13.27 -18.04 -1.92
CA LYS A 157 14.61 -18.02 -1.35
C LYS A 157 15.21 -16.63 -1.41
N VAL A 158 15.99 -16.28 -0.39
CA VAL A 158 16.79 -15.04 -0.31
C VAL A 158 18.25 -15.45 -0.12
N PHE A 159 19.15 -14.90 -0.92
CA PHE A 159 20.60 -15.02 -0.74
C PHE A 159 21.19 -13.66 -0.47
N PHE A 160 22.06 -13.56 0.54
CA PHE A 160 22.85 -12.36 0.78
C PHE A 160 24.23 -12.53 0.15
N LYS A 161 24.68 -11.52 -0.61
CA LYS A 161 26.05 -11.49 -1.16
C LYS A 161 27.04 -11.38 0.00
N LYS A 162 28.18 -12.06 -0.13
CA LYS A 162 29.19 -12.34 0.92
C LYS A 162 29.90 -11.13 1.58
N ASN A 163 29.36 -9.91 1.51
CA ASN A 163 29.93 -8.70 2.11
C ASN A 163 29.01 -8.05 3.16
N ALA A 164 28.06 -8.81 3.73
CA ALA A 164 27.15 -8.32 4.76
C ALA A 164 27.80 -8.11 6.14
N ASP A 165 29.08 -8.47 6.32
CA ASP A 165 29.85 -8.31 7.57
C ASP A 165 30.29 -6.86 7.85
N LYS A 166 29.55 -5.86 7.34
CA LYS A 166 29.82 -4.42 7.56
C LYS A 166 28.58 -3.63 8.02
N LEU A 167 27.68 -4.27 8.75
CA LEU A 167 26.63 -3.59 9.52
C LEU A 167 26.81 -3.87 11.01
#